data_AF-A0A1I2QWY2-F1
#
_entry.id   AF-A0A1I2QWY2-F1
#
_cell.length_a   1.000
_cell.length_b   1.000
_cell.length_c   1.000
_cell.angle_alpha   90.00
_cell.angle_beta   90.00
_cell.angle_gamma   90.00
#
_symmetry.space_group_name_H-M   'P 1'
#
loop_
_entity.id
_entity.type
_entity.pdbx_description
1 polymer ?
#
loop_
_entity_poly.entity_id
_entity_poly.type
_entity_poly.pdbx_seq_one_letter_code
_entity_poly.pdbx_strand_id
1 'polypeptide(L)'
;MSGAFTRQIDKMGRLVIPKEIRDQLELSNQNLMLEPLSHKKGLKLSVTDEEGDSVKTLDSYGRLLIPADYRNELDWNQGKKIDVTFDHDYAVLQDQVQVCEICGSTDSLVSVKKKLVCEDCLGAGNEQVVDRWREYLQGLVDSYLEYCRLSLEQEDEESVHQARVHGRKIRAILEFIHVTTHPLVDCLNDAHKRLGKVRERDVFITEFEDRAEQSSKEQHEEVYRQLSDQVAKKRLKHQKKLKNKLPEIIDGAFVEQWEYFKDKELRYFVLPLQVNERTREFENSFVESIEKYLEVSSQQERTDEETLNTLHSVRIISKKIRYIHNALHTIYDSDYKEEAKYFKSFQRQLGEINDLKDWIELFNKYRDDIDSKKKHIKAINQALLDELSSLIEELNLQESIQYSRQ
;
A
#
# COMPACT_ATOMS: atom_id res chain seq x y z
N MET A 1 31.01 12.58 18.36
CA MET A 1 30.26 13.84 18.46
C MET A 1 30.48 14.39 19.85
N SER A 2 31.29 15.44 19.97
CA SER A 2 31.50 16.22 21.21
C SER A 2 30.15 16.81 21.64
N GLY A 3 29.79 16.65 22.92
CA GLY A 3 28.50 17.12 23.44
C GLY A 3 28.38 18.64 23.34
N ALA A 4 27.22 19.13 22.91
CA ALA A 4 26.89 20.55 22.95
C ALA A 4 26.47 20.95 24.37
N PHE A 5 27.05 22.03 24.89
CA PHE A 5 26.70 22.57 26.20
C PHE A 5 25.99 23.91 26.04
N THR A 6 24.73 23.96 26.43
CA THR A 6 23.97 25.22 26.40
C THR A 6 24.29 26.07 27.63
N ARG A 7 24.58 27.35 27.41
CA ARG A 7 24.88 28.34 28.45
C ARG A 7 24.15 29.65 28.17
N GLN A 8 23.90 30.44 29.21
CA GLN A 8 23.21 31.71 29.08
C GLN A 8 24.17 32.87 29.26
N ILE A 9 23.95 33.93 28.49
CA ILE A 9 24.66 35.21 28.67
C ILE A 9 24.18 35.88 29.94
N ASP A 10 25.12 36.20 30.83
CA ASP A 10 24.81 36.87 32.09
C ASP A 10 24.55 38.37 31.89
N LYS A 11 24.15 39.05 32.98
CA LYS A 11 23.88 40.49 33.00
C LYS A 11 25.09 41.37 32.61
N MET A 12 26.30 40.82 32.59
CA MET A 12 27.54 41.52 32.24
C MET A 12 28.02 41.13 30.83
N GLY A 13 27.24 40.37 30.05
CA GLY A 13 27.63 39.94 28.71
C GLY A 13 28.65 38.78 28.71
N ARG A 14 28.74 38.02 29.81
CA ARG A 14 29.68 36.90 29.93
C ARG A 14 28.99 35.56 29.69
N LEU A 15 29.73 34.62 29.12
CA LEU A 15 29.30 33.25 28.88
C LEU A 15 30.22 32.28 29.62
N VAL A 16 29.65 31.35 30.39
CA VAL A 16 30.45 30.32 31.09
C VAL A 16 30.95 29.30 30.08
N ILE A 17 32.26 29.06 30.00
CA ILE A 17 32.80 27.95 29.21
C ILE A 17 32.76 26.67 30.07
N PRO A 18 32.09 25.61 29.61
CA PRO A 18 32.00 24.33 30.34
C PRO A 18 33.38 23.82 30.75
N LYS A 19 33.46 23.18 31.93
CA LYS A 19 34.74 22.70 32.48
C LYS A 19 35.38 21.67 31.55
N GLU A 20 34.57 20.83 30.94
CA GLU A 20 34.96 19.80 29.99
C GLU A 20 35.73 20.39 28.79
N ILE A 21 35.26 21.52 28.27
CA ILE A 21 35.89 22.22 27.15
C ILE A 21 37.17 22.93 27.61
N ARG A 22 37.14 23.54 28.79
CA ARG A 22 38.30 24.21 29.37
C ARG A 22 39.46 23.26 29.64
N ASP A 23 39.15 22.08 30.16
CA ASP A 23 40.14 21.05 30.48
C ASP A 23 40.68 20.41 29.20
N GLN A 24 39.83 20.16 28.20
CA GLN A 24 40.24 19.52 26.96
C GLN A 24 41.06 20.43 26.02
N LEU A 25 40.71 21.71 25.92
CA LEU A 25 41.41 22.69 25.09
C LEU A 25 42.45 23.49 25.88
N GLU A 26 42.72 23.13 27.14
CA GLU A 26 43.68 23.78 28.04
C GLU A 26 43.51 25.31 28.14
N LEU A 27 42.26 25.80 28.09
CA LEU A 27 41.94 27.24 27.99
C LEU A 27 42.23 28.03 29.28
N SER A 28 42.55 27.35 30.39
CA SER A 28 42.73 28.00 31.68
C SER A 28 44.08 28.72 31.74
N ASN A 29 44.06 30.01 32.06
CA ASN A 29 45.26 30.88 32.14
C ASN A 29 46.01 31.09 30.81
N GLN A 30 45.35 30.84 29.68
CA GLN A 30 45.88 31.11 28.34
C GLN A 30 45.28 32.37 27.75
N ASN A 31 46.00 32.95 26.78
CA ASN A 31 45.50 34.02 25.93
C ASN A 31 44.55 33.42 24.88
N LEU A 32 43.34 33.98 24.77
CA LEU A 32 42.29 33.49 23.89
C LEU A 32 41.94 34.52 22.82
N MET A 33 41.62 34.04 21.62
CA MET A 33 41.15 34.84 20.50
C MET A 33 39.70 34.51 20.17
N LEU A 34 38.89 35.54 19.90
CA LEU A 34 37.52 35.42 19.44
C LEU A 34 37.41 35.92 17.99
N GLU A 35 37.04 35.01 17.09
CA GLU A 35 36.87 35.30 15.66
C GLU A 35 35.43 35.05 15.21
N PRO A 36 34.82 35.91 14.37
CA PRO A 36 33.49 35.68 13.84
C PRO A 36 33.48 34.55 12.81
N LEU A 37 32.44 33.71 12.84
CA LEU A 37 32.23 32.66 11.85
C LEU A 37 31.44 33.18 10.65
N SER A 38 32.05 33.14 9.46
CA SER A 38 31.50 33.69 8.21
C SER A 38 30.13 33.14 7.79
N HIS A 39 29.74 31.95 8.28
CA HIS A 39 28.51 31.24 7.86
C HIS A 39 27.56 30.83 8.99
N LYS A 40 27.89 31.04 10.28
CA LYS A 40 27.20 30.35 11.40
C LYS A 40 26.61 31.22 12.51
N LYS A 41 26.49 32.55 12.36
CA LYS A 41 25.99 33.45 13.45
C LYS A 41 26.60 33.06 14.81
N GLY A 42 27.92 33.01 14.87
CA GLY A 42 28.66 32.50 16.03
C GLY A 42 30.12 32.96 16.03
N LEU A 43 30.81 32.65 17.11
CA LEU A 43 32.20 32.99 17.36
C LEU A 43 33.04 31.72 17.54
N LYS A 44 34.23 31.70 16.95
CA LYS A 44 35.28 30.72 17.22
C LYS A 44 36.15 31.24 18.36
N LEU A 45 36.45 30.37 19.31
CA LEU A 45 37.34 30.61 20.45
C LEU A 45 38.54 29.67 20.34
N SER A 46 39.75 30.21 20.24
CA SER A 46 40.99 29.43 20.18
C SER A 46 42.06 30.03 21.09
N VAL A 47 43.06 29.21 21.45
CA VAL A 47 44.27 29.69 22.14
C VAL A 47 45.14 30.47 21.15
N THR A 48 45.79 31.54 21.60
CA THR A 48 46.72 32.35 20.80
C THR A 48 47.94 32.72 21.65
N ASP A 49 49.10 32.81 21.00
CA ASP A 49 50.34 33.32 21.62
C ASP A 49 50.51 34.84 21.42
N GLU A 50 49.55 35.49 20.76
CA GLU A 50 49.60 36.93 20.50
C GLU A 50 49.33 37.74 21.78
N GLU A 51 50.04 38.86 21.93
CA GLU A 51 49.85 39.83 23.02
C GLU A 51 49.25 41.13 22.47
N GLY A 52 48.15 41.61 23.06
CA GLY A 52 47.49 42.85 22.63
C GLY A 52 46.07 43.03 23.20
N ASP A 53 45.42 44.15 22.86
CA ASP A 53 44.09 44.53 23.38
C ASP A 53 42.95 43.62 22.89
N SER A 54 43.15 42.89 21.79
CA SER A 54 42.18 41.95 21.22
C SER A 54 42.10 40.62 21.98
N VAL A 55 43.11 40.29 22.78
CA VAL A 55 43.20 39.05 23.56
C VAL A 55 42.11 39.01 24.64
N LYS A 56 41.61 37.80 24.93
CA LYS A 56 40.60 37.53 25.95
C LYS A 56 41.13 36.49 26.91
N THR A 57 40.62 36.52 28.14
CA THR A 57 40.94 35.54 29.17
C THR A 57 39.66 35.10 29.87
N LEU A 58 39.72 33.91 30.49
CA LEU A 58 38.65 33.42 31.34
C LEU A 58 38.82 33.98 32.76
N ASP A 59 37.71 34.36 33.40
CA ASP A 59 37.76 34.76 34.81
C ASP A 59 37.91 33.56 35.75
N SER A 60 38.02 33.82 37.06
CA SER A 60 38.17 32.79 38.11
C SER A 60 37.03 31.78 38.18
N TYR A 61 35.90 32.04 37.50
CA TYR A 61 34.74 31.16 37.41
C TYR A 61 34.62 30.48 36.03
N GLY A 62 35.60 30.67 35.13
CA GLY A 62 35.58 30.13 33.77
C GLY A 62 34.64 30.86 32.82
N ARG A 63 34.30 32.12 33.10
CA ARG A 63 33.44 32.95 32.23
C ARG A 63 34.29 33.73 31.24
N LEU A 64 33.86 33.72 29.98
CA LEU A 64 34.41 34.52 28.90
C LEU A 64 33.56 35.78 28.71
N LEU A 65 34.19 36.95 28.67
CA LEU A 65 33.51 38.20 28.32
C LEU A 65 33.36 38.29 26.80
N ILE A 66 32.13 38.37 26.30
CA ILE A 66 31.86 38.60 24.88
C ILE A 66 31.78 40.12 24.64
N PRO A 67 32.68 40.70 23.81
CA PRO A 67 32.65 42.12 23.47
C PRO A 67 31.28 42.62 23.04
N ALA A 68 30.98 43.88 23.34
CA ALA A 68 29.69 44.48 23.01
C ALA A 68 29.41 44.48 21.50
N ASP A 69 30.44 44.67 20.67
CA ASP A 69 30.30 44.70 19.20
C ASP A 69 29.80 43.37 18.66
N TYR A 70 30.46 42.26 19.03
CA TYR A 70 29.97 40.91 18.68
C TYR A 70 28.59 40.60 19.26
N ARG A 71 28.29 41.09 20.48
CA ARG A 71 26.96 40.86 21.07
C ARG A 71 25.85 41.58 20.31
N ASN A 72 26.11 42.80 19.85
CA ASN A 72 25.16 43.58 19.07
C ASN A 72 24.98 43.00 17.66
N GLU A 73 26.06 42.58 17.01
CA GLU A 73 26.02 41.95 15.68
C GLU A 73 25.28 40.60 15.69
N LEU A 74 25.44 39.80 16.75
CA LEU A 74 24.83 38.47 16.88
C LEU A 74 23.50 38.46 17.66
N ASP A 75 23.01 39.61 18.11
CA ASP A 75 21.81 39.73 18.98
C ASP A 75 21.87 38.89 20.27
N TRP A 76 23.05 38.88 20.88
CA TRP A 76 23.42 38.10 22.07
C TRP A 76 23.15 38.89 23.36
N ASN A 77 21.86 39.11 23.62
CA ASN A 77 21.37 39.84 24.80
C ASN A 77 21.38 38.99 26.08
N GLN A 78 21.19 39.65 27.23
CA GLN A 78 21.09 38.98 28.53
C GLN A 78 20.04 37.87 28.50
N GLY A 79 20.41 36.67 28.98
CA GLY A 79 19.53 35.50 29.05
C GLY A 79 19.46 34.68 27.76
N LYS A 80 20.03 35.16 26.64
CA LYS A 80 20.15 34.40 25.39
C LYS A 80 20.91 33.10 25.65
N LYS A 81 20.38 31.99 25.13
CA LYS A 81 20.99 30.67 25.19
C LYS A 81 21.92 30.47 24.01
N ILE A 82 23.18 30.17 24.30
CA ILE A 82 24.26 29.95 23.36
C ILE A 82 24.73 28.51 23.52
N ASP A 83 24.87 27.80 22.41
CA ASP A 83 25.45 26.47 22.40
C ASP A 83 26.96 26.58 22.26
N VAL A 84 27.66 25.94 23.19
CA VAL A 84 29.12 25.82 23.21
C VAL A 84 29.48 24.41 22.76
N THR A 85 30.11 24.31 21.60
CA THR A 85 30.66 23.07 21.05
C THR A 85 32.18 23.21 20.92
N PHE A 86 32.90 22.12 20.72
CA PHE A 86 34.34 22.16 20.53
C PHE A 86 34.80 21.04 19.59
N ASP A 87 35.91 21.29 18.93
CA ASP A 87 36.58 20.36 18.04
C ASP A 87 38.09 20.55 18.19
N HIS A 88 38.84 19.45 18.35
CA HIS A 88 40.30 19.31 18.46
C HIS A 88 41.09 20.47 19.12
N ASP A 89 41.16 21.64 18.48
CA ASP A 89 41.96 22.82 18.82
C ASP A 89 41.15 24.12 19.08
N TYR A 90 39.82 24.13 18.94
CA TYR A 90 38.98 25.31 19.19
C TYR A 90 37.57 25.00 19.71
N ALA A 91 36.95 26.01 20.32
CA ALA A 91 35.54 26.00 20.70
C ALA A 91 34.70 26.90 19.77
N VAL A 92 33.44 26.53 19.55
CA VAL A 92 32.46 27.29 18.77
C VAL A 92 31.31 27.69 19.67
N LEU A 93 31.07 29.00 19.75
CA LEU A 93 29.95 29.63 20.43
C LEU A 93 28.94 30.05 19.37
N GLN A 94 27.74 29.46 19.34
CA GLN A 94 26.74 29.80 18.32
C GLN A 94 25.35 29.90 18.94
N ASP A 95 24.45 30.60 18.25
CA ASP A 95 23.03 30.59 18.61
C ASP A 95 22.53 29.15 18.76
N GLN A 96 21.52 28.95 19.62
CA GLN A 96 20.73 27.73 19.60
C GLN A 96 19.91 27.72 18.29
N VAL A 97 20.59 27.46 17.17
CA VAL A 97 19.96 27.44 15.86
C VAL A 97 19.18 26.15 15.76
N GLN A 98 17.88 26.28 16.02
CA GLN A 98 16.93 25.28 15.60
C GLN A 98 17.01 25.19 14.08
N VAL A 99 17.45 24.05 13.58
CA VAL A 99 17.56 23.77 12.15
C VAL A 99 16.69 22.57 11.80
N CYS A 100 16.31 22.48 10.54
CA CYS A 100 15.76 21.27 9.98
C CYS A 100 16.79 20.15 10.09
N GLU A 101 16.40 19.02 10.70
CA GLU A 101 17.26 17.84 10.85
C GLU A 101 17.72 17.25 9.50
N ILE A 102 16.98 17.52 8.41
CA ILE A 102 17.23 16.95 7.08
C ILE A 102 18.17 17.86 6.27
N CYS A 103 17.83 19.14 6.11
CA CYS A 103 18.57 20.05 5.21
C CYS A 103 19.36 21.16 5.92
N GLY A 104 19.20 21.33 7.24
CA GLY A 104 19.86 22.39 8.00
C GLY A 104 19.23 23.79 7.87
N SER A 105 18.12 23.95 7.13
CA SER A 105 17.41 25.23 7.01
C SER A 105 16.89 25.72 8.36
N THR A 106 16.82 27.04 8.55
CA THR A 106 16.22 27.69 9.72
C THR A 106 14.79 28.15 9.49
N ASP A 107 14.30 28.04 8.26
CA ASP A 107 13.04 28.64 7.84
C ASP A 107 11.88 27.64 7.92
N SER A 108 10.69 28.16 8.25
CA SER A 108 9.42 27.41 8.31
C SER A 108 9.54 26.05 9.01
N LEU A 109 10.12 26.04 10.20
CA LEU A 109 10.34 24.81 10.97
C LEU A 109 9.07 24.33 11.65
N VAL A 110 8.76 23.05 11.47
CA VAL A 110 7.66 22.34 12.09
C VAL A 110 8.21 21.24 13.00
N SER A 111 7.59 21.08 14.18
CA SER A 111 7.97 20.02 15.11
C SER A 111 7.27 18.71 14.76
N VAL A 112 8.04 17.71 14.32
CA VAL A 112 7.59 16.34 14.09
C VAL A 112 8.10 15.45 15.21
N LYS A 113 7.19 15.05 16.12
CA LYS A 113 7.52 14.39 17.39
C LYS A 113 8.48 15.24 18.24
N LYS A 114 9.77 14.92 18.25
CA LYS A 114 10.82 15.63 19.02
C LYS A 114 11.90 16.27 18.13
N LYS A 115 11.70 16.27 16.81
CA LYS A 115 12.66 16.81 15.82
C LYS A 115 12.02 17.94 15.03
N LEU A 116 12.84 18.87 14.53
CA LEU A 116 12.39 19.97 13.68
C LEU A 116 12.67 19.65 12.21
N VAL A 117 11.67 19.90 11.36
CA VAL A 117 11.74 19.68 9.91
C VAL A 117 11.13 20.91 9.23
N CYS A 118 11.78 21.47 8.21
CA CYS A 118 11.20 22.58 7.45
C CYS A 118 10.05 22.11 6.56
N GLU A 119 9.14 23.03 6.21
CA GLU A 119 8.02 22.76 5.30
C GLU A 119 8.46 22.15 3.95
N ASP A 120 9.61 22.58 3.39
CA ASP A 120 10.13 22.04 2.13
C ASP A 120 10.49 20.55 2.23
N CYS A 121 11.23 20.17 3.28
CA CYS A 121 11.61 18.76 3.48
C CYS A 121 10.39 17.90 3.82
N LEU A 122 9.42 18.45 4.56
CA LEU A 122 8.16 17.76 4.82
C LEU A 122 7.36 17.56 3.53
N GLY A 123 7.29 18.59 2.68
CA GLY A 123 6.64 18.55 1.37
C GLY A 123 7.30 17.53 0.43
N ALA A 124 8.63 17.54 0.35
CA ALA A 124 9.37 16.55 -0.44
C ALA A 124 9.13 15.12 0.05
N GLY A 125 9.15 14.89 1.37
CA GLY A 125 8.84 13.60 1.95
C GLY A 125 7.41 13.13 1.64
N ASN A 126 6.43 14.04 1.74
CA ASN A 126 5.05 13.75 1.36
C ASN A 126 4.91 13.40 -0.12
N GLU A 127 5.59 14.13 -1.03
CA GLU A 127 5.53 13.81 -2.46
C GLU A 127 6.14 12.45 -2.74
N GLN A 128 7.26 12.09 -2.11
CA GLN A 128 7.83 10.73 -2.21
C GLN A 128 6.85 9.64 -1.73
N VAL A 129 6.02 9.93 -0.71
CA VAL A 129 4.96 9.01 -0.29
C VAL A 129 3.91 8.87 -1.39
N VAL A 130 3.49 9.95 -2.03
CA VAL A 130 2.47 9.93 -3.09
C VAL A 130 3.01 9.25 -4.35
N ASP A 131 4.26 9.53 -4.74
CA ASP A 131 4.90 9.04 -5.96
C ASP A 131 4.95 7.51 -6.03
N ARG A 132 5.38 6.84 -4.96
CA ARG A 132 5.39 5.36 -4.95
C ARG A 132 4.01 4.73 -5.16
N TRP A 133 2.95 5.34 -4.62
CA TRP A 133 1.57 4.88 -4.87
C TRP A 133 1.13 5.20 -6.29
N ARG A 134 1.47 6.40 -6.78
CA ARG A 134 1.20 6.90 -8.13
C ARG A 134 1.79 5.97 -9.18
N GLU A 135 3.08 5.65 -9.08
CA GLU A 135 3.80 4.76 -10.00
C GLU A 135 3.21 3.36 -10.03
N TYR A 136 2.97 2.76 -8.86
CA TYR A 136 2.41 1.41 -8.76
C TYR A 136 1.00 1.34 -9.38
N LEU A 137 0.12 2.28 -9.03
CA LEU A 137 -1.24 2.31 -9.56
C LEU A 137 -1.26 2.60 -11.06
N GLN A 138 -0.39 3.49 -11.55
CA GLN A 138 -0.27 3.78 -12.97
C GLN A 138 0.07 2.51 -13.75
N GLY A 139 1.09 1.75 -13.33
CA GLY A 139 1.46 0.50 -13.99
C GLY A 139 0.32 -0.53 -14.01
N LEU A 140 -0.50 -0.58 -12.95
CA LEU A 140 -1.69 -1.43 -12.92
C LEU A 140 -2.77 -0.96 -13.89
N VAL A 141 -3.03 0.34 -13.98
CA VAL A 141 -4.01 0.93 -14.90
C VAL A 141 -3.57 0.78 -16.35
N ASP A 142 -2.29 1.01 -16.65
CA ASP A 142 -1.74 0.79 -18.00
C ASP A 142 -1.93 -0.65 -18.45
N SER A 143 -1.59 -1.60 -17.59
CA SER A 143 -1.81 -3.03 -17.87
C SER A 143 -3.30 -3.33 -18.07
N TYR A 144 -4.17 -2.73 -17.25
CA TYR A 144 -5.62 -2.91 -17.38
C TYR A 144 -6.16 -2.40 -18.71
N LEU A 145 -5.77 -1.18 -19.11
CA LEU A 145 -6.16 -0.57 -20.38
C LEU A 145 -5.68 -1.41 -21.57
N GLU A 146 -4.44 -1.90 -21.51
CA GLU A 146 -3.88 -2.76 -22.55
C GLU A 146 -4.66 -4.07 -22.68
N TYR A 147 -4.93 -4.77 -21.57
CA TYR A 147 -5.72 -6.00 -21.64
C TYR A 147 -7.19 -5.75 -22.00
N CYS A 148 -7.76 -4.61 -21.63
CA CYS A 148 -9.07 -4.19 -22.14
C CYS A 148 -9.04 -4.07 -23.66
N ARG A 149 -8.03 -3.42 -24.24
CA ARG A 149 -7.84 -3.32 -25.70
C ARG A 149 -7.66 -4.69 -26.35
N LEU A 150 -6.76 -5.52 -25.83
CA LEU A 150 -6.50 -6.87 -26.35
C LEU A 150 -7.75 -7.76 -26.32
N SER A 151 -8.58 -7.65 -25.29
CA SER A 151 -9.84 -8.40 -25.18
C SER A 151 -10.85 -8.08 -26.30
N LEU A 152 -10.71 -6.93 -26.95
CA LEU A 152 -11.54 -6.50 -28.09
C LEU A 152 -10.98 -6.95 -29.43
N GLU A 153 -9.65 -6.99 -29.55
CA GLU A 153 -8.93 -7.29 -30.79
C GLU A 153 -8.74 -8.79 -31.01
N GLN A 154 -8.18 -9.47 -30.02
CA GLN A 154 -7.81 -10.89 -30.12
C GLN A 154 -8.98 -11.81 -29.78
N GLU A 155 -9.94 -11.32 -28.98
CA GLU A 155 -11.09 -12.09 -28.49
C GLU A 155 -10.73 -13.40 -27.77
N ASP A 156 -9.50 -13.52 -27.29
CA ASP A 156 -9.00 -14.70 -26.61
C ASP A 156 -9.36 -14.70 -25.12
N GLU A 157 -9.35 -15.89 -24.54
CA GLU A 157 -9.71 -16.13 -23.14
C GLU A 157 -8.75 -15.43 -22.15
N GLU A 158 -7.46 -15.34 -22.49
CA GLU A 158 -6.41 -14.86 -21.59
C GLU A 158 -6.44 -13.34 -21.47
N SER A 159 -6.65 -12.61 -22.57
CA SER A 159 -6.82 -11.16 -22.54
C SER A 159 -8.00 -10.73 -21.67
N VAL A 160 -9.14 -11.43 -21.80
CA VAL A 160 -10.31 -11.18 -20.92
C VAL A 160 -9.98 -11.52 -19.47
N HIS A 161 -9.25 -12.62 -19.23
CA HIS A 161 -8.82 -13.02 -17.90
C HIS A 161 -7.96 -11.93 -17.24
N GLN A 162 -6.91 -11.48 -17.93
CA GLN A 162 -5.97 -10.49 -17.41
C GLN A 162 -6.64 -9.14 -17.18
N ALA A 163 -7.50 -8.68 -18.10
CA ALA A 163 -8.31 -7.48 -17.87
C ALA A 163 -9.14 -7.58 -16.57
N ARG A 164 -9.77 -8.75 -16.31
CA ARG A 164 -10.49 -8.98 -15.05
C ARG A 164 -9.57 -9.03 -13.84
N VAL A 165 -8.38 -9.61 -13.95
CA VAL A 165 -7.42 -9.69 -12.85
C VAL A 165 -6.93 -8.30 -12.47
N HIS A 166 -6.48 -7.50 -13.44
CA HIS A 166 -6.02 -6.13 -13.20
C HIS A 166 -7.14 -5.23 -12.68
N GLY A 167 -8.35 -5.30 -13.25
CA GLY A 167 -9.50 -4.55 -12.75
C GLY A 167 -9.86 -4.90 -11.29
N ARG A 168 -9.73 -6.17 -10.87
CA ARG A 168 -9.92 -6.57 -9.46
C ARG A 168 -8.83 -6.03 -8.54
N LYS A 169 -7.56 -6.02 -8.99
CA LYS A 169 -6.44 -5.45 -8.22
C LYS A 169 -6.67 -3.96 -7.99
N ILE A 170 -6.97 -3.20 -9.05
CA ILE A 170 -7.24 -1.76 -8.95
C ILE A 170 -8.38 -1.49 -7.96
N ARG A 171 -9.51 -2.18 -8.11
CA ARG A 171 -10.66 -2.03 -7.18
C ARG A 171 -10.29 -2.34 -5.72
N ALA A 172 -9.53 -3.40 -5.48
CA ALA A 172 -9.11 -3.76 -4.12
C ALA A 172 -8.21 -2.68 -3.50
N ILE A 173 -7.31 -2.09 -4.29
CA ILE A 173 -6.41 -1.04 -3.82
C ILE A 173 -7.17 0.27 -3.59
N LEU A 174 -8.08 0.66 -4.50
CA LEU A 174 -8.94 1.83 -4.32
C LEU A 174 -9.76 1.71 -3.02
N GLU A 175 -10.37 0.54 -2.78
CA GLU A 175 -11.07 0.26 -1.51
C GLU A 175 -10.14 0.32 -0.29
N PHE A 176 -8.91 -0.19 -0.42
CA PHE A 176 -7.91 -0.13 0.64
C PHE A 176 -7.58 1.31 1.03
N ILE A 177 -7.39 2.19 0.05
CA ILE A 177 -7.12 3.63 0.28
C ILE A 177 -8.39 4.47 0.50
N HIS A 178 -9.53 3.83 0.83
CA HIS A 178 -10.82 4.46 1.12
C HIS A 178 -11.53 5.16 -0.07
N VAL A 179 -11.15 4.85 -1.31
CA VAL A 179 -11.85 5.29 -2.52
C VAL A 179 -12.96 4.28 -2.83
N THR A 180 -14.10 4.42 -2.15
CA THR A 180 -15.26 3.50 -2.29
C THR A 180 -16.40 4.09 -3.11
N THR A 181 -16.57 5.41 -3.10
CA THR A 181 -17.59 6.14 -3.87
C THR A 181 -16.87 7.12 -4.81
N HIS A 182 -16.60 6.67 -6.03
CA HIS A 182 -15.88 7.46 -7.03
C HIS A 182 -16.25 7.01 -8.45
N PRO A 183 -16.38 7.92 -9.43
CA PRO A 183 -16.70 7.56 -10.83
C PRO A 183 -15.81 6.48 -11.43
N LEU A 184 -14.50 6.49 -11.12
CA LEU A 184 -13.58 5.42 -11.54
C LEU A 184 -14.00 4.04 -11.03
N VAL A 185 -14.46 3.96 -9.78
CA VAL A 185 -14.93 2.70 -9.18
C VAL A 185 -16.18 2.21 -9.91
N ASP A 186 -17.08 3.11 -10.28
CA ASP A 186 -18.29 2.79 -11.04
C ASP A 186 -17.96 2.27 -12.45
N CYS A 187 -17.07 2.94 -13.18
CA CYS A 187 -16.58 2.47 -14.48
C CYS A 187 -15.92 1.09 -14.38
N LEU A 188 -15.03 0.90 -13.38
CA LEU A 188 -14.37 -0.39 -13.14
C LEU A 188 -15.39 -1.49 -12.80
N ASN A 189 -16.43 -1.18 -12.02
CA ASN A 189 -17.50 -2.12 -11.68
C ASN A 189 -18.26 -2.55 -12.94
N ASP A 190 -18.62 -1.60 -13.80
CA ASP A 190 -19.39 -1.89 -15.01
C ASP A 190 -18.57 -2.64 -16.06
N ALA A 191 -17.31 -2.26 -16.27
CA ALA A 191 -16.38 -3.00 -17.10
C ALA A 191 -16.16 -4.43 -16.56
N HIS A 192 -16.00 -4.58 -15.24
CA HIS A 192 -15.84 -5.90 -14.61
C HIS A 192 -17.05 -6.81 -14.84
N LYS A 193 -18.28 -6.27 -14.77
CA LYS A 193 -19.51 -7.02 -15.08
C LYS A 193 -19.50 -7.51 -16.54
N ARG A 194 -19.12 -6.65 -17.50
CA ARG A 194 -19.09 -7.02 -18.93
C ARG A 194 -18.05 -8.09 -19.22
N LEU A 195 -16.81 -7.89 -18.78
CA LEU A 195 -15.72 -8.85 -18.90
C LEU A 195 -16.09 -10.17 -18.20
N GLY A 196 -16.76 -10.09 -17.06
CA GLY A 196 -17.19 -11.26 -16.30
C GLY A 196 -18.14 -12.17 -17.06
N LYS A 197 -19.11 -11.58 -17.78
CA LYS A 197 -20.03 -12.33 -18.62
C LYS A 197 -19.37 -13.02 -19.82
N VAL A 198 -18.14 -12.71 -20.19
CA VAL A 198 -17.40 -13.47 -21.21
C VAL A 198 -16.58 -14.56 -20.50
N ARG A 199 -15.72 -14.18 -19.55
CA ARG A 199 -14.82 -15.10 -18.83
C ARG A 199 -15.54 -16.25 -18.12
N GLU A 200 -16.70 -16.00 -17.51
CA GLU A 200 -17.50 -17.07 -16.88
C GLU A 200 -17.86 -18.18 -17.87
N ARG A 201 -18.14 -17.83 -19.14
CA ARG A 201 -18.44 -18.83 -20.17
C ARG A 201 -17.17 -19.46 -20.72
N ASP A 202 -16.09 -18.71 -20.90
CA ASP A 202 -14.82 -19.27 -21.38
C ASP A 202 -14.36 -20.38 -20.42
N VAL A 203 -14.35 -20.11 -19.11
CA VAL A 203 -13.99 -21.13 -18.09
C VAL A 203 -14.91 -22.35 -18.14
N PHE A 204 -16.21 -22.14 -18.28
CA PHE A 204 -17.17 -23.24 -18.36
C PHE A 204 -16.95 -24.10 -19.60
N ILE A 205 -16.74 -23.47 -20.77
CA ILE A 205 -16.55 -24.17 -22.05
C ILE A 205 -15.29 -25.04 -21.96
N THR A 206 -14.16 -24.45 -21.56
CA THR A 206 -12.88 -25.18 -21.43
C THR A 206 -13.02 -26.39 -20.51
N GLU A 207 -13.59 -26.21 -19.33
CA GLU A 207 -13.80 -27.32 -18.38
C GLU A 207 -14.71 -28.43 -18.94
N PHE A 208 -15.82 -28.06 -19.59
CA PHE A 208 -16.79 -29.03 -20.08
C PHE A 208 -16.29 -29.75 -21.35
N GLU A 209 -15.47 -29.10 -22.16
CA GLU A 209 -14.74 -29.74 -23.26
C GLU A 209 -13.71 -30.75 -22.72
N ASP A 210 -12.91 -30.38 -21.72
CA ASP A 210 -11.96 -31.29 -21.06
C ASP A 210 -12.68 -32.51 -20.44
N ARG A 211 -13.82 -32.29 -19.78
CA ARG A 211 -14.66 -33.38 -19.23
C ARG A 211 -15.27 -34.27 -20.33
N ALA A 212 -15.56 -33.72 -21.50
CA ALA A 212 -16.02 -34.50 -22.64
C ALA A 212 -14.92 -35.44 -23.13
N GLU A 213 -13.69 -34.93 -23.29
CA GLU A 213 -12.53 -35.70 -23.74
C GLU A 213 -12.15 -36.84 -22.76
N GLN A 214 -12.33 -36.61 -21.46
CA GLN A 214 -12.02 -37.59 -20.42
C GLN A 214 -13.17 -38.59 -20.17
N SER A 215 -14.32 -38.41 -20.83
CA SER A 215 -15.50 -39.22 -20.58
C SER A 215 -15.39 -40.62 -21.20
N SER A 216 -15.53 -41.65 -20.36
CA SER A 216 -15.58 -43.05 -20.84
C SER A 216 -16.93 -43.46 -21.45
N LYS A 217 -17.96 -42.63 -21.30
CA LYS A 217 -19.32 -42.91 -21.77
C LYS A 217 -19.70 -41.93 -22.87
N GLU A 218 -19.91 -42.46 -24.07
CA GLU A 218 -20.33 -41.69 -25.25
C GLU A 218 -21.55 -40.79 -24.98
N GLN A 219 -22.53 -41.27 -24.19
CA GLN A 219 -23.71 -40.46 -23.87
C GLN A 219 -23.43 -39.31 -22.90
N HIS A 220 -22.36 -39.39 -22.11
CA HIS A 220 -21.96 -38.31 -21.21
C HIS A 220 -21.08 -37.30 -21.95
N GLU A 221 -20.17 -37.79 -22.79
CA GLU A 221 -19.41 -36.97 -23.73
C GLU A 221 -20.35 -36.07 -24.55
N GLU A 222 -21.39 -36.65 -25.13
CA GLU A 222 -22.37 -35.91 -25.93
C GLU A 222 -23.07 -34.81 -25.13
N VAL A 223 -23.45 -35.08 -23.87
CA VAL A 223 -24.07 -34.06 -23.01
C VAL A 223 -23.12 -32.90 -22.75
N TYR A 224 -21.85 -33.18 -22.45
CA TYR A 224 -20.84 -32.15 -22.19
C TYR A 224 -20.56 -31.31 -23.44
N ARG A 225 -20.42 -31.93 -24.61
CA ARG A 225 -20.23 -31.22 -25.89
C ARG A 225 -21.44 -30.33 -26.22
N GLN A 226 -22.66 -30.86 -26.13
CA GLN A 226 -23.87 -30.08 -26.41
C GLN A 226 -24.04 -28.88 -25.46
N LEU A 227 -23.72 -29.04 -24.17
CA LEU A 227 -23.75 -27.93 -23.22
C LEU A 227 -22.70 -26.87 -23.57
N SER A 228 -21.49 -27.28 -23.89
CA SER A 228 -20.40 -26.38 -24.33
C SER A 228 -20.83 -25.59 -25.56
N ASP A 229 -21.45 -26.24 -26.55
CA ASP A 229 -22.00 -25.59 -27.74
C ASP A 229 -23.08 -24.55 -27.41
N GLN A 230 -24.01 -24.86 -26.50
CA GLN A 230 -25.05 -23.92 -26.08
C GLN A 230 -24.46 -22.70 -25.36
N VAL A 231 -23.48 -22.93 -24.48
CA VAL A 231 -22.78 -21.86 -23.76
C VAL A 231 -21.92 -21.02 -24.71
N ALA A 232 -21.25 -21.63 -25.69
CA ALA A 232 -20.47 -20.96 -26.73
C ALA A 232 -21.33 -20.00 -27.56
N LYS A 233 -22.55 -20.40 -27.95
CA LYS A 233 -23.51 -19.49 -28.62
C LYS A 233 -23.83 -18.26 -27.77
N LYS A 234 -23.94 -18.40 -26.45
CA LYS A 234 -24.18 -17.27 -25.52
C LYS A 234 -22.91 -16.44 -25.31
N ARG A 235 -21.73 -17.09 -25.25
CA ARG A 235 -20.41 -16.43 -25.19
C ARG A 235 -20.24 -15.46 -26.35
N LEU A 236 -20.53 -15.88 -27.59
CA LEU A 236 -20.49 -15.00 -28.77
C LEU A 236 -21.40 -13.76 -28.63
N LYS A 237 -22.60 -13.92 -28.04
CA LYS A 237 -23.50 -12.79 -27.77
C LYS A 237 -22.93 -11.84 -26.72
N HIS A 238 -22.30 -12.38 -25.67
CA HIS A 238 -21.66 -11.57 -24.65
C HIS A 238 -20.40 -10.88 -25.16
N GLN A 239 -19.62 -11.52 -26.03
CA GLN A 239 -18.45 -10.93 -26.68
C GLN A 239 -18.85 -9.75 -27.58
N LYS A 240 -19.91 -9.89 -28.38
CA LYS A 240 -20.47 -8.76 -29.14
C LYS A 240 -20.90 -7.60 -28.24
N LYS A 241 -21.55 -7.90 -27.09
CA LYS A 241 -21.92 -6.87 -26.11
C LYS A 241 -20.69 -6.23 -25.46
N LEU A 242 -19.64 -7.01 -25.18
CA LEU A 242 -18.37 -6.51 -24.65
C LEU A 242 -17.74 -5.53 -25.64
N LYS A 243 -17.63 -5.91 -26.92
CA LYS A 243 -17.12 -5.04 -27.97
C LYS A 243 -17.85 -3.71 -28.11
N ASN A 244 -19.17 -3.74 -27.95
CA ASN A 244 -19.96 -2.51 -28.07
C ASN A 244 -19.89 -1.65 -26.80
N LYS A 245 -19.83 -2.26 -25.61
CA LYS A 245 -20.01 -1.54 -24.34
C LYS A 245 -18.71 -1.24 -23.59
N LEU A 246 -17.68 -2.05 -23.72
CA LEU A 246 -16.41 -1.79 -23.02
C LEU A 246 -15.78 -0.47 -23.48
N PRO A 247 -15.74 -0.12 -24.79
CA PRO A 247 -15.22 1.17 -25.23
C PRO A 247 -16.06 2.38 -24.83
N GLU A 248 -17.32 2.18 -24.43
CA GLU A 248 -18.17 3.25 -23.86
C GLU A 248 -17.90 3.45 -22.36
N ILE A 249 -17.30 2.46 -21.68
CA ILE A 249 -17.05 2.49 -20.23
C ILE A 249 -15.59 2.87 -19.93
N ILE A 250 -14.67 2.28 -20.70
CA ILE A 250 -13.22 2.52 -20.62
C ILE A 250 -12.85 3.33 -21.86
N ASP A 251 -13.26 4.59 -21.84
CA ASP A 251 -13.12 5.55 -22.92
C ASP A 251 -12.09 6.65 -22.56
N GLY A 252 -12.03 7.71 -23.38
CA GLY A 252 -11.18 8.86 -23.08
C GLY A 252 -11.55 9.55 -21.77
N ALA A 253 -12.83 9.59 -21.40
CA ALA A 253 -13.27 10.20 -20.15
C ALA A 253 -12.80 9.39 -18.93
N PHE A 254 -12.77 8.05 -19.01
CA PHE A 254 -12.15 7.22 -17.96
C PHE A 254 -10.67 7.56 -17.77
N VAL A 255 -9.92 7.72 -18.88
CA VAL A 255 -8.49 8.05 -18.83
C VAL A 255 -8.29 9.45 -18.22
N GLU A 256 -9.06 10.44 -18.63
CA GLU A 256 -9.01 11.80 -18.06
C GLU A 256 -9.35 11.80 -16.55
N GLN A 257 -10.35 11.04 -16.13
CA GLN A 257 -10.69 10.87 -14.72
C GLN A 257 -9.56 10.20 -13.94
N TRP A 258 -8.90 9.21 -14.54
CA TRP A 258 -7.76 8.53 -13.93
C TRP A 258 -6.59 9.50 -13.73
N GLU A 259 -6.23 10.26 -14.76
CA GLU A 259 -5.15 11.25 -14.69
C GLU A 259 -5.46 12.33 -13.64
N TYR A 260 -6.69 12.82 -13.59
CA TYR A 260 -7.12 13.77 -12.56
C TYR A 260 -7.02 13.18 -11.15
N PHE A 261 -7.55 11.97 -10.94
CA PHE A 261 -7.45 11.27 -9.65
C PHE A 261 -6.00 11.10 -9.23
N LYS A 262 -5.15 10.60 -10.13
CA LYS A 262 -3.73 10.34 -9.90
C LYS A 262 -2.95 11.60 -9.50
N ASP A 263 -3.19 12.71 -10.20
CA ASP A 263 -2.40 13.94 -10.04
C ASP A 263 -2.94 14.87 -8.96
N LYS A 264 -4.25 14.86 -8.72
CA LYS A 264 -4.91 15.83 -7.85
C LYS A 264 -5.49 15.22 -6.58
N GLU A 265 -6.04 14.00 -6.66
CA GLU A 265 -6.85 13.45 -5.57
C GLU A 265 -6.11 12.41 -4.72
N LEU A 266 -5.26 11.59 -5.35
CA LEU A 266 -4.59 10.45 -4.72
C LEU A 266 -3.92 10.82 -3.39
N ARG A 267 -3.28 12.00 -3.34
CA ARG A 267 -2.59 12.49 -2.14
C ARG A 267 -3.49 12.63 -0.92
N TYR A 268 -4.76 12.98 -1.10
CA TYR A 268 -5.71 13.12 0.00
C TYR A 268 -6.08 11.77 0.63
N PHE A 269 -5.91 10.68 -0.12
CA PHE A 269 -6.17 9.32 0.35
C PHE A 269 -4.93 8.67 0.97
N VAL A 270 -3.76 8.83 0.34
CA VAL A 270 -2.55 8.09 0.76
C VAL A 270 -1.74 8.76 1.86
N LEU A 271 -1.75 10.10 1.98
CA LEU A 271 -1.03 10.79 3.06
C LEU A 271 -1.59 10.51 4.47
N PRO A 272 -2.91 10.49 4.71
CA PRO A 272 -3.44 10.13 6.03
C PRO A 272 -3.46 8.62 6.30
N LEU A 273 -3.23 7.78 5.27
CA LEU A 273 -3.40 6.33 5.35
C LEU A 273 -2.46 5.69 6.37
N GLN A 274 -3.05 5.04 7.37
CA GLN A 274 -2.33 4.17 8.29
C GLN A 274 -2.29 2.74 7.73
N VAL A 275 -1.29 2.45 6.89
CA VAL A 275 -1.19 1.17 6.16
C VAL A 275 -1.34 -0.05 7.07
N ASN A 276 -0.64 -0.08 8.21
CA ASN A 276 -0.69 -1.22 9.14
C ASN A 276 -2.07 -1.41 9.78
N GLU A 277 -2.75 -0.33 10.13
CA GLU A 277 -4.10 -0.40 10.70
C GLU A 277 -5.08 -0.88 9.64
N ARG A 278 -5.00 -0.32 8.43
CA ARG A 278 -5.87 -0.68 7.32
C ARG A 278 -5.69 -2.13 6.87
N THR A 279 -4.46 -2.65 6.87
CA THR A 279 -4.20 -4.06 6.58
C THR A 279 -4.88 -4.97 7.60
N ARG A 280 -4.75 -4.67 8.90
CA ARG A 280 -5.41 -5.44 9.97
C ARG A 280 -6.93 -5.42 9.87
N GLU A 281 -7.53 -4.30 9.45
CA GLU A 281 -8.99 -4.24 9.24
C GLU A 281 -9.46 -5.25 8.18
N PHE A 282 -8.73 -5.38 7.07
CA PHE A 282 -9.04 -6.36 6.04
C PHE A 282 -8.83 -7.79 6.54
N GLU A 283 -7.74 -8.06 7.28
CA GLU A 283 -7.45 -9.37 7.87
C GLU A 283 -8.52 -9.79 8.89
N ASN A 284 -8.96 -8.86 9.75
CA ASN A 284 -10.10 -9.07 10.66
C ASN A 284 -11.38 -9.37 9.88
N SER A 285 -11.66 -8.64 8.79
CA SER A 285 -12.82 -8.91 7.94
C SER A 285 -12.78 -10.31 7.31
N PHE A 286 -11.59 -10.86 7.04
CA PHE A 286 -11.45 -12.25 6.60
C PHE A 286 -11.79 -13.24 7.71
N VAL A 287 -11.30 -13.01 8.93
CA VAL A 287 -11.65 -13.85 10.09
C VAL A 287 -13.17 -13.83 10.33
N GLU A 288 -13.78 -12.64 10.33
CA GLU A 288 -15.24 -12.48 10.46
C GLU A 288 -16.00 -13.23 9.35
N SER A 289 -15.50 -13.20 8.12
CA SER A 289 -16.12 -13.94 7.00
C SER A 289 -16.06 -15.45 7.18
N ILE A 290 -14.98 -15.98 7.77
CA ILE A 290 -14.84 -17.40 8.09
C ILE A 290 -15.78 -17.76 9.23
N GLU A 291 -15.82 -16.96 10.30
CA GLU A 291 -16.70 -17.19 11.45
C GLU A 291 -18.16 -17.24 11.02
N LYS A 292 -18.58 -16.31 10.14
CA LYS A 292 -19.92 -16.32 9.54
C LYS A 292 -20.20 -17.58 8.73
N TYR A 293 -19.25 -18.04 7.91
CA TYR A 293 -19.40 -19.29 7.16
C TYR A 293 -19.55 -20.49 8.09
N LEU A 294 -18.72 -20.59 9.13
CA LEU A 294 -18.78 -21.67 10.12
C LEU A 294 -20.12 -21.68 10.87
N GLU A 295 -20.64 -20.51 11.23
CA GLU A 295 -21.95 -20.35 11.84
C GLU A 295 -23.08 -20.87 10.93
N VAL A 296 -23.17 -20.39 9.69
CA VAL A 296 -24.22 -20.79 8.73
C VAL A 296 -24.13 -22.27 8.39
N SER A 297 -22.91 -22.79 8.13
CA SER A 297 -22.68 -24.20 7.79
C SER A 297 -23.00 -25.18 8.93
N SER A 298 -23.16 -24.69 10.17
CA SER A 298 -23.59 -25.50 11.31
C SER A 298 -25.12 -25.64 11.41
N GLN A 299 -25.86 -24.73 10.77
CA GLN A 299 -27.31 -24.64 10.85
C GLN A 299 -28.01 -25.15 9.58
N GLN A 300 -27.30 -25.19 8.46
CA GLN A 300 -27.82 -25.51 7.13
C GLN A 300 -26.95 -26.58 6.44
N GLU A 301 -27.46 -27.17 5.36
CA GLU A 301 -26.65 -28.04 4.51
C GLU A 301 -25.49 -27.23 3.89
N ARG A 302 -24.31 -27.86 3.79
CA ARG A 302 -23.10 -27.17 3.32
C ARG A 302 -23.18 -26.73 1.85
N THR A 303 -24.07 -27.37 1.08
CA THR A 303 -24.36 -27.09 -0.32
C THR A 303 -25.53 -26.12 -0.50
N ASP A 304 -26.15 -25.64 0.58
CA ASP A 304 -27.20 -24.63 0.51
C ASP A 304 -26.68 -23.32 -0.11
N GLU A 305 -27.56 -22.62 -0.83
CA GLU A 305 -27.22 -21.38 -1.54
C GLU A 305 -26.66 -20.31 -0.58
N GLU A 306 -27.23 -20.17 0.61
CA GLU A 306 -26.76 -19.22 1.62
C GLU A 306 -25.37 -19.61 2.15
N THR A 307 -25.14 -20.89 2.46
CA THR A 307 -23.82 -21.40 2.86
C THR A 307 -22.77 -21.14 1.78
N LEU A 308 -23.08 -21.45 0.52
CA LEU A 308 -22.15 -21.22 -0.59
C LEU A 308 -21.88 -19.72 -0.84
N ASN A 309 -22.86 -18.85 -0.58
CA ASN A 309 -22.70 -17.40 -0.68
C ASN A 309 -21.79 -16.83 0.41
N THR A 310 -21.87 -17.36 1.65
CA THR A 310 -20.92 -16.98 2.71
C THR A 310 -19.51 -17.45 2.37
N LEU A 311 -19.36 -18.67 1.84
CA LEU A 311 -18.06 -19.20 1.40
C LEU A 311 -17.46 -18.39 0.23
N HIS A 312 -18.30 -17.94 -0.71
CA HIS A 312 -17.89 -17.01 -1.76
C HIS A 312 -17.33 -15.70 -1.20
N SER A 313 -17.91 -15.20 -0.11
CA SER A 313 -17.44 -13.98 0.56
C SER A 313 -16.03 -14.16 1.13
N VAL A 314 -15.75 -15.32 1.77
CA VAL A 314 -14.40 -15.71 2.23
C VAL A 314 -13.40 -15.69 1.07
N ARG A 315 -13.77 -16.26 -0.09
CA ARG A 315 -12.94 -16.24 -1.31
C ARG A 315 -12.66 -14.81 -1.79
N ILE A 316 -13.66 -13.94 -1.80
CA ILE A 316 -13.51 -12.55 -2.25
C ILE A 316 -12.51 -11.81 -1.37
N ILE A 317 -12.72 -11.83 -0.04
CA ILE A 317 -11.88 -11.05 0.89
C ILE A 317 -10.44 -11.61 0.92
N SER A 318 -10.25 -12.93 0.87
CA SER A 318 -8.92 -13.54 0.71
C SER A 318 -8.20 -13.07 -0.56
N LYS A 319 -8.89 -13.00 -1.70
CA LYS A 319 -8.32 -12.47 -2.95
C LYS A 319 -7.94 -11.00 -2.82
N LYS A 320 -8.80 -10.18 -2.20
CA LYS A 320 -8.54 -8.75 -1.96
C LYS A 320 -7.29 -8.56 -1.10
N ILE A 321 -7.21 -9.23 0.06
CA ILE A 321 -6.06 -9.15 0.97
C ILE A 321 -4.77 -9.54 0.25
N ARG A 322 -4.80 -10.63 -0.53
CA ARG A 322 -3.62 -11.02 -1.33
C ARG A 322 -3.19 -9.92 -2.31
N TYR A 323 -4.14 -9.26 -2.98
CA TYR A 323 -3.79 -8.17 -3.90
C TYR A 323 -3.19 -6.98 -3.16
N ILE A 324 -3.73 -6.64 -1.99
CA ILE A 324 -3.23 -5.58 -1.12
C ILE A 324 -1.81 -5.89 -0.65
N HIS A 325 -1.56 -7.09 -0.10
CA HIS A 325 -0.22 -7.48 0.36
C HIS A 325 0.83 -7.48 -0.76
N ASN A 326 0.47 -7.94 -1.96
CA ASN A 326 1.37 -7.83 -3.12
C ASN A 326 1.64 -6.37 -3.51
N ALA A 327 0.63 -5.50 -3.45
CA ALA A 327 0.81 -4.08 -3.71
C ALA A 327 1.74 -3.43 -2.69
N LEU A 328 1.51 -3.69 -1.41
CA LEU A 328 2.33 -3.15 -0.34
C LEU A 328 3.78 -3.64 -0.41
N HIS A 329 4.00 -4.93 -0.75
CA HIS A 329 5.35 -5.45 -1.02
C HIS A 329 6.05 -4.65 -2.13
N THR A 330 5.37 -4.36 -3.23
CA THR A 330 5.95 -3.56 -4.33
C THR A 330 6.17 -2.10 -3.95
N ILE A 331 5.26 -1.48 -3.20
CA ILE A 331 5.32 -0.04 -2.85
C ILE A 331 6.36 0.24 -1.75
N TYR A 332 6.55 -0.68 -0.80
CA TYR A 332 7.37 -0.47 0.40
C TYR A 332 8.63 -1.35 0.47
N ASP A 333 8.82 -2.28 -0.47
CA ASP A 333 9.93 -3.26 -0.48
C ASP A 333 10.08 -3.99 0.88
N SER A 334 8.95 -4.43 1.43
CA SER A 334 8.86 -5.04 2.77
C SER A 334 8.32 -6.47 2.72
N ASP A 335 8.30 -7.15 3.87
CA ASP A 335 8.05 -8.59 3.98
C ASP A 335 6.62 -9.07 3.65
N TYR A 336 5.69 -8.20 3.22
CA TYR A 336 4.28 -8.51 2.85
C TYR A 336 4.10 -9.66 1.84
N LYS A 337 5.19 -10.11 1.22
CA LYS A 337 5.22 -11.25 0.30
C LYS A 337 4.86 -12.57 1.01
N GLU A 338 5.25 -12.79 2.26
CA GLU A 338 4.94 -14.04 2.96
C GLU A 338 3.46 -14.10 3.35
N GLU A 339 2.89 -12.98 3.77
CA GLU A 339 1.47 -12.80 4.05
C GLU A 339 0.64 -13.03 2.78
N ALA A 340 1.09 -12.49 1.64
CA ALA A 340 0.45 -12.77 0.34
C ALA A 340 0.44 -14.27 0.00
N LYS A 341 1.49 -15.02 0.35
CA LYS A 341 1.52 -16.49 0.14
C LYS A 341 0.55 -17.21 1.05
N TYR A 342 0.42 -16.78 2.30
CA TYR A 342 -0.58 -17.33 3.23
C TYR A 342 -1.99 -17.24 2.63
N PHE A 343 -2.42 -16.06 2.19
CA PHE A 343 -3.75 -15.91 1.56
C PHE A 343 -3.87 -16.60 0.20
N LYS A 344 -2.76 -16.83 -0.51
CA LYS A 344 -2.75 -17.62 -1.75
C LYS A 344 -3.07 -19.10 -1.48
N SER A 345 -2.70 -19.65 -0.31
CA SER A 345 -2.89 -21.07 0.02
C SER A 345 -4.37 -21.50 -0.05
N PHE A 346 -5.30 -20.63 0.36
CA PHE A 346 -6.74 -20.90 0.36
C PHE A 346 -7.39 -20.84 -1.02
N GLN A 347 -6.73 -20.25 -2.01
CA GLN A 347 -7.39 -19.91 -3.27
C GLN A 347 -7.71 -21.10 -4.15
N ARG A 348 -6.97 -22.20 -4.02
CA ARG A 348 -7.19 -23.39 -4.83
C ARG A 348 -8.54 -24.01 -4.48
N GLN A 349 -8.70 -24.43 -3.22
CA GLN A 349 -9.95 -25.06 -2.74
C GLN A 349 -11.15 -24.11 -2.85
N LEU A 350 -11.03 -22.87 -2.37
CA LEU A 350 -12.13 -21.88 -2.51
C LEU A 350 -12.40 -21.50 -3.98
N GLY A 351 -11.40 -21.67 -4.85
CA GLY A 351 -11.50 -21.50 -6.29
C GLY A 351 -12.37 -22.57 -6.91
N GLU A 352 -11.98 -23.83 -6.71
CA GLU A 352 -12.63 -25.03 -7.23
C GLU A 352 -14.10 -25.12 -6.77
N ILE A 353 -14.37 -24.92 -5.47
CA ILE A 353 -15.74 -24.94 -4.92
C ILE A 353 -16.62 -23.89 -5.60
N ASN A 354 -16.10 -22.66 -5.77
CA ASN A 354 -16.87 -21.62 -6.42
C ASN A 354 -17.11 -21.91 -7.89
N ASP A 355 -16.08 -22.34 -8.61
CA ASP A 355 -16.18 -22.54 -10.05
C ASP A 355 -17.17 -23.68 -10.33
N LEU A 356 -17.16 -24.74 -9.51
CA LEU A 356 -18.15 -25.82 -9.56
C LEU A 356 -19.58 -25.36 -9.22
N LYS A 357 -19.76 -24.47 -8.24
CA LYS A 357 -21.05 -23.80 -7.98
C LYS A 357 -21.54 -23.06 -9.24
N ASP A 358 -20.69 -22.21 -9.82
CA ASP A 358 -21.02 -21.42 -11.02
C ASP A 358 -21.34 -22.35 -12.22
N TRP A 359 -20.64 -23.49 -12.33
CA TRP A 359 -20.90 -24.51 -13.34
C TRP A 359 -22.24 -25.21 -13.15
N ILE A 360 -22.61 -25.58 -11.92
CA ILE A 360 -23.92 -26.18 -11.62
C ILE A 360 -25.06 -25.20 -11.96
N GLU A 361 -24.89 -23.92 -11.65
CA GLU A 361 -25.86 -22.88 -12.02
C GLU A 361 -26.02 -22.77 -13.55
N LEU A 362 -24.90 -22.74 -14.30
CA LEU A 362 -24.91 -22.69 -15.76
C LEU A 362 -25.47 -23.98 -16.38
N PHE A 363 -25.10 -25.14 -15.85
CA PHE A 363 -25.62 -26.45 -16.24
C PHE A 363 -27.14 -26.46 -16.11
N ASN A 364 -27.66 -26.12 -14.93
CA ASN A 364 -29.10 -26.12 -14.67
C ASN A 364 -29.87 -25.14 -15.54
N LYS A 365 -29.22 -24.06 -15.97
CA LYS A 365 -29.81 -23.08 -16.88
C LYS A 365 -29.95 -23.57 -18.32
N TYR A 366 -29.03 -24.39 -18.81
CA TYR A 366 -28.98 -24.80 -20.23
C TYR A 366 -29.28 -26.29 -20.47
N ARG A 367 -29.43 -27.10 -19.41
CA ARG A 367 -29.71 -28.54 -19.52
C ARG A 367 -31.04 -28.89 -20.20
N ASP A 368 -31.97 -27.94 -20.33
CA ASP A 368 -33.23 -28.15 -21.04
C ASP A 368 -33.11 -27.83 -22.55
N ASP A 369 -32.01 -27.20 -22.97
CA ASP A 369 -31.71 -26.83 -24.37
C ASP A 369 -30.85 -27.90 -25.10
N ILE A 370 -30.58 -29.04 -24.46
CA ILE A 370 -29.76 -30.13 -25.00
C ILE A 370 -30.62 -31.32 -25.44
N ASP A 371 -30.27 -31.90 -26.57
CA ASP A 371 -30.92 -33.08 -27.14
C ASP A 371 -30.23 -34.35 -26.62
N SER A 372 -30.56 -34.69 -25.37
CA SER A 372 -30.01 -35.85 -24.67
C SER A 372 -31.03 -36.48 -23.73
N LYS A 373 -30.91 -37.79 -23.47
CA LYS A 373 -31.83 -38.48 -22.56
C LYS A 373 -31.69 -37.91 -21.14
N LYS A 374 -32.83 -37.53 -20.53
CA LYS A 374 -32.90 -36.99 -19.16
C LYS A 374 -32.13 -37.78 -18.11
N LYS A 375 -32.00 -39.10 -18.28
CA LYS A 375 -31.18 -39.98 -17.43
C LYS A 375 -29.71 -39.52 -17.36
N HIS A 376 -29.08 -39.22 -18.50
CA HIS A 376 -27.67 -38.87 -18.55
C HIS A 376 -27.43 -37.45 -18.00
N ILE A 377 -28.34 -36.53 -18.33
CA ILE A 377 -28.35 -35.16 -17.79
C ILE A 377 -28.43 -35.19 -16.26
N LYS A 378 -29.36 -35.96 -15.70
CA LYS A 378 -29.48 -36.14 -14.24
C LYS A 378 -28.23 -36.75 -13.61
N ALA A 379 -27.64 -37.75 -14.26
CA ALA A 379 -26.44 -38.41 -13.75
C ALA A 379 -25.24 -37.44 -13.69
N ILE A 380 -25.05 -36.60 -14.71
CA ILE A 380 -24.00 -35.58 -14.71
C ILE A 380 -24.25 -34.52 -13.64
N ASN A 381 -25.49 -34.02 -13.53
CA ASN A 381 -25.82 -33.05 -12.48
C ASN A 381 -25.55 -33.60 -11.08
N GLN A 382 -25.88 -34.87 -10.83
CA GLN A 382 -25.59 -35.50 -9.55
C GLN A 382 -24.08 -35.62 -9.31
N ALA A 383 -23.30 -36.03 -10.33
CA ALA A 383 -21.85 -36.12 -10.21
C ALA A 383 -21.21 -34.77 -9.85
N LEU A 384 -21.67 -33.66 -10.43
CA LEU A 384 -21.20 -32.31 -10.09
C LEU A 384 -21.56 -31.92 -8.64
N LEU A 385 -22.76 -32.28 -8.17
CA LEU A 385 -23.19 -32.02 -6.79
C LEU A 385 -22.40 -32.86 -5.77
N ASP A 386 -22.10 -34.11 -6.12
CA ASP A 386 -21.29 -35.01 -5.28
C ASP A 386 -19.85 -34.49 -5.20
N GLU A 387 -19.27 -34.04 -6.32
CA GLU A 387 -17.95 -33.40 -6.38
C GLU A 387 -17.90 -32.13 -5.52
N LEU A 388 -18.95 -31.29 -5.59
CA LEU A 388 -19.05 -30.07 -4.78
C LEU A 388 -19.10 -30.40 -3.29
N SER A 389 -19.90 -31.40 -2.92
CA SER A 389 -20.02 -31.84 -1.53
C SER A 389 -18.68 -32.35 -1.00
N SER A 390 -17.97 -33.17 -1.80
CA SER A 390 -16.64 -33.69 -1.44
C SER A 390 -15.62 -32.57 -1.20
N LEU A 391 -15.54 -31.57 -2.09
CA LEU A 391 -14.61 -30.46 -1.94
C LEU A 391 -14.90 -29.62 -0.68
N ILE A 392 -16.17 -29.47 -0.32
CA ILE A 392 -16.56 -28.73 0.90
C ILE A 392 -16.31 -29.56 2.16
N GLU A 393 -16.39 -30.88 2.10
CA GLU A 393 -16.03 -31.77 3.22
C GLU A 393 -14.53 -31.72 3.52
N GLU A 394 -13.70 -31.65 2.48
CA GLU A 394 -12.24 -31.53 2.60
C GLU A 394 -11.77 -30.14 3.05
N LEU A 395 -12.65 -29.14 3.02
CA LEU A 395 -12.31 -27.78 3.37
C LEU A 395 -12.16 -27.59 4.89
N ASN A 396 -10.94 -27.34 5.36
CA ASN A 396 -10.66 -26.99 6.75
C ASN A 396 -10.24 -25.52 6.89
N LEU A 397 -11.20 -24.65 7.20
CA LEU A 397 -10.94 -23.23 7.49
C LEU A 397 -10.70 -22.93 8.97
N GLN A 398 -10.93 -23.89 9.88
CA GLN A 398 -10.82 -23.66 11.33
C GLN A 398 -9.37 -23.41 11.77
N GLU A 399 -8.40 -24.09 11.16
CA GLU A 399 -6.97 -23.86 11.39
C GLU A 399 -6.51 -22.46 10.96
N SER A 400 -7.26 -21.82 10.04
CA SER A 400 -6.91 -20.52 9.47
C SER A 400 -7.15 -19.37 10.45
N ILE A 401 -8.11 -19.51 11.37
CA ILE A 401 -8.42 -18.52 12.40
C ILE A 401 -7.24 -18.35 13.37
N GLN A 402 -6.43 -19.39 13.59
CA GLN A 402 -5.31 -19.35 14.53
C GLN A 402 -4.12 -18.52 14.03
N TYR A 403 -3.90 -18.44 12.72
CA TYR A 403 -2.80 -17.67 12.12
C TYR A 403 -3.08 -16.16 12.11
N SER A 404 -4.34 -15.74 11.97
CA SER A 404 -4.71 -14.32 11.90
C SER A 404 -4.89 -13.66 13.28
N ARG A 405 -4.82 -14.43 14.38
CA ARG A 405 -4.94 -13.94 15.77
C ARG A 405 -3.59 -13.82 16.50
N GLN A 406 -2.48 -14.15 15.85
CA GLN A 406 -1.10 -13.88 16.29
C GLN A 406 -0.61 -12.60 15.64
#